data_AF-A0A495T5G8-F1
#
_entry.id   AF-A0A495T5G8-F1
#
_cell.length_a   1.000
_cell.length_b   1.000
_cell.length_c   1.000
_cell.angle_alpha   90.00
_cell.angle_beta   90.00
_cell.angle_gamma   90.00
#
_symmetry.space_group_name_H-M   'P 1'
#
loop_
_entity.id
_entity.type
_entity.pdbx_description
1 polymer ?
#
loop_
_entity_poly.entity_id
_entity_poly.type
_entity_poly.pdbx_seq_one_letter_code
_entity_poly.pdbx_strand_id
1 'polypeptide(L)' 'MNADNKSDVQAFVQTAEQTGAYVWVITLVDFKSREVKRSLVSDDTYETRAAAKDAGEARLKALAVDH' A
#
# COMPACT_ATOMS: atom_id res chain seq x y z
N MET A 1 -11.10 21.24 -5.98
CA MET A 1 -9.77 21.21 -6.63
C MET A 1 -8.98 20.15 -5.87
N ASN A 2 -8.73 18.93 -6.34
CA ASN A 2 -8.07 18.52 -7.59
C ASN A 2 -8.61 17.14 -8.01
N ALA A 3 -9.43 17.06 -9.05
CA ALA A 3 -9.93 15.79 -9.57
C ALA A 3 -9.08 15.26 -10.74
N ASP A 4 -8.12 16.06 -11.22
CA ASP A 4 -7.44 15.85 -12.50
C ASP A 4 -6.07 15.15 -12.40
N ASN A 5 -5.60 14.83 -11.19
CA ASN A 5 -4.29 14.18 -10.98
C ASN A 5 -4.38 12.70 -10.57
N LYS A 6 -5.59 12.11 -10.57
CA LYS A 6 -5.84 10.78 -10.01
C LYS A 6 -5.64 9.62 -10.99
N SER A 7 -5.53 9.90 -12.29
CA SER A 7 -5.48 8.84 -13.32
C SER A 7 -4.13 8.11 -13.41
N ASP A 8 -3.06 8.70 -12.90
CA ASP A 8 -1.69 8.17 -13.05
C ASP A 8 -1.03 7.77 -11.72
N VAL A 9 -1.74 8.01 -10.61
CA VAL A 9 -1.32 7.58 -9.27
C VAL A 9 -2.02 6.26 -8.97
N GLN A 10 -1.25 5.18 -8.88
CA GLN A 10 -1.77 3.88 -8.45
C GLN A 10 -1.13 3.47 -7.12
N ALA A 11 -1.90 2.74 -6.33
CA ALA A 11 -1.45 2.20 -5.06
C ALA A 11 -1.34 0.67 -5.16
N PHE A 12 -0.28 0.12 -4.58
CA PHE A 12 -0.01 -1.32 -4.60
C PHE A 12 0.29 -1.82 -3.20
N VAL A 13 -0.22 -3.01 -2.88
CA VAL A 13 0.12 -3.74 -1.66
C VAL A 13 1.21 -4.75 -2.00
N GLN A 14 2.32 -4.69 -1.28
CA GLN A 14 3.38 -5.69 -1.31
C GLN A 14 3.52 -6.30 0.07
N THR A 15 4.01 -7.54 0.14
CA THR A 15 4.33 -8.18 1.42
C THR A 15 5.83 -8.46 1.48
N ALA A 16 6.45 -8.05 2.57
CA ALA A 16 7.86 -8.27 2.85
C ALA A 16 8.00 -9.16 4.09
N GLU A 17 9.02 -10.00 4.10
CA GLU A 17 9.37 -10.77 5.31
C GLU A 17 10.33 -9.91 6.15
N GLN A 18 10.04 -9.82 7.45
CA GLN A 18 10.84 -9.13 8.45
C GLN A 18 10.99 -10.04 9.66
N THR A 19 12.22 -10.49 9.92
CA THR A 19 12.58 -11.25 11.14
C THR A 19 11.70 -12.50 11.37
N GLY A 20 11.38 -13.24 10.30
CA GLY A 20 10.55 -14.45 10.38
C GLY A 20 9.04 -14.21 10.49
N ALA A 21 8.59 -12.95 10.39
CA ALA A 21 7.20 -12.56 10.22
C ALA A 21 7.02 -11.78 8.91
N TYR A 22 5.80 -11.41 8.58
CA TYR A 22 5.45 -10.69 7.35
C TYR A 22 4.87 -9.32 7.69
N VAL A 23 5.24 -8.31 6.90
CA VAL A 23 4.67 -6.96 6.95
C VAL A 23 4.04 -6.65 5.60
N TRP A 24 3.01 -5.81 5.58
CA TRP A 24 2.52 -5.23 4.33
C TRP A 24 3.12 -3.86 4.10
N VAL A 25 3.33 -3.53 2.83
CA VAL A 25 3.82 -2.23 2.37
C VAL A 25 2.85 -1.73 1.31
N ILE A 26 2.23 -0.58 1.54
CA ILE A 26 1.40 0.10 0.56
C ILE A 26 2.21 1.24 -0.05
N THR A 27 2.42 1.18 -1.36
CA THR A 27 3.18 2.20 -2.09
C THR A 27 2.28 2.89 -3.09
N LEU A 28 2.23 4.22 -3.03
CA LEU A 28 1.58 5.08 -4.01
C LEU A 28 2.64 5.54 -5.02
N VAL A 29 2.44 5.18 -6.28
CA VAL A 29 3.35 5.50 -7.39
C VAL A 29 2.62 6.37 -8.38
N ASP A 30 3.24 7.49 -8.75
CA ASP A 30 2.85 8.33 -9.87
C ASP A 30 3.64 7.88 -11.10
N PHE A 31 2.99 7.19 -12.04
CA PHE A 31 3.69 6.61 -13.19
C PHE A 31 4.13 7.67 -14.21
N LYS A 32 3.42 8.80 -14.26
CA LYS A 32 3.70 9.94 -15.12
C LYS A 32 5.04 10.58 -14.79
N SER A 33 5.29 10.80 -13.50
CA SER A 33 6.55 11.34 -12.98
C SER A 33 7.57 10.23 -12.72
N ARG A 34 7.12 8.96 -12.71
CA ARG A 34 7.90 7.78 -12.34
C ARG A 34 8.45 7.88 -10.92
N GLU A 35 7.63 8.41 -10.02
CA GLU A 35 8.00 8.70 -8.64
C GLU A 35 7.13 7.94 -7.65
N VAL A 36 7.76 7.47 -6.56
CA VAL A 36 7.02 7.01 -5.39
C VAL A 36 6.57 8.23 -4.59
N LYS A 37 5.27 8.47 -4.54
CA LYS A 37 4.68 9.60 -3.80
C LYS A 37 4.63 9.33 -2.30
N ARG A 38 4.35 8.09 -1.90
CA ARG A 38 4.23 7.69 -0.50
C ARG A 38 4.41 6.20 -0.33
N SER A 39 5.06 5.79 0.75
CA SER A 39 5.11 4.41 1.21
C SER A 39 4.62 4.33 2.65
N LEU A 40 3.76 3.35 2.92
CA LEU A 40 3.23 3.04 4.24
C LEU A 40 3.62 1.60 4.54
N VAL A 41 4.18 1.36 5.72
CA VAL A 41 4.53 0.01 6.19
C VAL A 41 3.63 -0.31 7.37
N SER A 42 3.23 -1.57 7.51
CA SER A 42 2.49 -2.03 8.68
C SER A 42 3.33 -1.89 9.94
N ASP A 43 2.73 -1.36 11.01
CA ASP A 43 3.34 -1.38 12.34
C ASP A 43 3.27 -2.81 12.93
N ASP A 44 2.17 -3.51 12.65
CA ASP A 44 1.99 -4.92 12.97
C ASP A 44 2.77 -5.86 12.04
N THR A 45 3.18 -6.99 12.62
CA THR A 45 3.75 -8.14 11.91
C THR A 45 2.79 -9.31 11.92
N TYR A 46 2.70 -10.03 10.81
CA TYR A 46 1.78 -11.14 10.58
C TYR A 46 2.55 -12.46 10.48
N GLU A 47 2.00 -13.54 11.01
CA GLU A 47 2.63 -14.87 10.97
C GLU A 47 2.72 -15.45 9.55
N THR A 48 1.84 -15.02 8.64
CA THR A 48 1.80 -15.51 7.27
C THR A 48 1.75 -14.37 6.25
N ARG A 49 2.35 -14.63 5.09
CA ARG A 49 2.29 -13.72 3.94
C ARG A 49 0.86 -13.42 3.51
N ALA A 50 -0.01 -14.42 3.55
CA ALA A 50 -1.42 -14.27 3.17
C ALA A 50 -2.15 -13.30 4.10
N ALA A 51 -1.93 -13.41 5.42
CA ALA A 51 -2.50 -12.51 6.41
C ALA A 51 -1.99 -11.07 6.23
N ALA A 52 -0.68 -10.89 6.00
CA ALA A 52 -0.13 -9.56 5.70
C ALA A 52 -0.77 -8.96 4.45
N LYS A 53 -0.92 -9.76 3.38
CA LYS A 53 -1.51 -9.30 2.12
C LYS A 53 -2.97 -8.87 2.30
N ASP A 54 -3.78 -9.71 2.93
CA ASP A 54 -5.19 -9.42 3.19
C ASP A 54 -5.38 -8.15 4.02
N ALA A 55 -4.60 -8.00 5.10
CA ALA A 55 -4.62 -6.80 5.92
C ALA A 55 -4.18 -5.55 5.15
N GLY A 56 -3.15 -5.66 4.30
CA GLY A 56 -2.71 -4.58 3.42
C GLY A 56 -3.76 -4.19 2.38
N GLU A 57 -4.45 -5.16 1.78
CA GLU A 57 -5.55 -4.92 0.83
C GLU A 57 -6.75 -4.26 1.51
N ALA A 58 -7.11 -4.71 2.71
CA ALA A 58 -8.14 -4.07 3.53
C ALA A 58 -7.79 -2.62 3.87
N ARG A 59 -6.52 -2.37 4.25
CA ARG A 59 -6.04 -1.01 4.53
C ARG A 59 -6.01 -0.14 3.28
N LEU A 60 -5.58 -0.67 2.14
CA LEU A 60 -5.62 0.05 0.86
C LEU A 60 -7.05 0.43 0.49
N LYS A 61 -8.00 -0.50 0.63
CA LYS A 61 -9.42 -0.24 0.36
C LYS A 61 -9.98 0.83 1.29
N ALA A 62 -9.62 0.81 2.58
CA ALA A 62 -10.03 1.86 3.52
C ALA A 62 -9.49 3.24 3.12
N LEU A 63 -8.23 3.34 2.68
CA LEU A 63 -7.64 4.58 2.17
C LEU A 63 -8.31 5.09 0.89
N ALA A 64 -8.83 4.19 0.06
CA ALA A 64 -9.56 4.55 -1.16
C ALA A 64 -10.98 5.08 -0.87
N VAL A 65 -11.59 4.66 0.24
CA VAL A 65 -12.94 5.08 0.67
C VAL A 65 -12.91 6.41 1.43
N ASP A 66 -11.79 6.78 2.05
CA ASP A 66 -11.57 8.06 2.74
C ASP A 66 -11.34 9.22 1.75
N HIS A 67 -12.27 9.42 0.80
CA HIS A 67 -12.14 10.40 -0.28
C HIS A 67 -13.42 11.19 -0.55
#